data_AF-D1C6G7-F1
#
_entry.id   AF-D1C6G7-F1
#
_cell.length_a   1.000
_cell.length_b   1.000
_cell.length_c   1.000
_cell.angle_alpha   90.00
_cell.angle_beta   90.00
_cell.angle_gamma   90.00
#
_symmetry.space_group_name_H-M   'P 1'
#
loop_
_entity.id
_entity.type
_entity.pdbx_description
1 polymer ?
#
loop_
_entity_poly.entity_id
_entity_poly.type
_entity_poly.pdbx_seq_one_letter_code
_entity_poly.pdbx_strand_id
1 'polypeptide(L)'
;MHAEVTTADQWVQINSGLIWFWAFAACIVVFAANLLLAHAMIPSLVSTRQLPQRVMRVRPVLYVISLIFLVGAIFSLANIVGSLSVLFDLYEKVWI
;
A
#
# COMPACT_ATOMS: atom_id res chain seq x y z
N MET A 1 6.00 31.58 25.41
CA MET A 1 6.58 30.22 25.29
C MET A 1 5.43 29.23 25.48
N HIS A 2 4.67 28.95 24.42
CA HIS A 2 3.58 27.96 24.47
C HIS A 2 4.19 26.63 24.02
N ALA A 3 4.63 25.82 24.97
CA ALA A 3 4.80 24.40 24.72
C ALA A 3 3.38 23.82 24.64
N GLU A 4 2.76 23.93 23.47
CA GLU A 4 1.56 23.15 23.17
C GLU A 4 1.98 21.69 23.23
N VAL A 5 1.64 21.09 24.38
CA VAL A 5 1.61 19.65 24.56
C VAL A 5 0.65 19.14 23.51
N THR A 6 1.19 18.75 22.37
CA THR A 6 0.55 17.89 21.38
C THR A 6 -0.31 16.88 22.13
N THR A 7 -1.63 17.06 22.06
CA THR A 7 -2.54 16.27 22.87
C THR A 7 -2.36 14.82 22.45
N ALA A 8 -2.28 13.86 23.37
CA ALA A 8 -1.96 12.46 23.05
C ALA A 8 -2.83 11.91 21.90
N ASP A 9 -4.07 12.38 21.80
CA ASP A 9 -5.02 12.07 20.73
C ASP A 9 -4.58 12.50 19.33
N GLN A 10 -3.92 13.67 19.19
CA GLN A 10 -3.39 14.15 17.92
C GLN A 10 -2.22 13.30 17.44
N TRP A 11 -1.32 12.89 18.34
CA TRP A 11 -0.22 11.99 18.00
C TRP A 11 -0.71 10.61 17.54
N VAL A 12 -1.76 10.08 18.19
CA VAL A 12 -2.38 8.81 17.79
C VAL A 12 -2.93 8.90 16.36
N GLN A 13 -3.61 10.00 16.00
CA GLN A 13 -4.14 10.19 14.66
C GLN A 13 -3.05 10.30 13.58
N ILE A 14 -1.97 11.06 13.86
CA ILE A 14 -0.81 11.16 12.95
C ILE A 14 -0.18 9.78 12.74
N ASN A 15 0.03 9.03 13.83
CA ASN A 15 0.59 7.69 13.76
C ASN A 15 -0.31 6.73 12.96
N SER A 16 -1.64 6.78 13.15
CA SER A 16 -2.58 6.01 12.35
C SER A 16 -2.49 6.34 10.85
N GLY A 17 -2.45 7.62 10.48
CA GLY A 17 -2.28 8.03 9.08
C GLY A 17 -0.96 7.52 8.47
N LEU A 18 0.12 7.57 9.25
CA LEU A 18 1.43 7.07 8.83
C LEU A 18 1.45 5.55 8.64
N ILE A 19 0.79 4.79 9.53
CA ILE A 19 0.65 3.33 9.40
C ILE A 19 -0.10 2.99 8.10
N TRP A 20 -1.21 3.68 7.80
CA TRP A 20 -1.95 3.46 6.56
C TRP A 20 -1.14 3.83 5.31
N PHE A 21 -0.32 4.88 5.39
CA PHE A 21 0.62 5.24 4.32
C PHE A 21 1.64 4.14 4.06
N TRP A 22 2.26 3.59 5.11
CA TRP A 22 3.18 2.47 4.95
C TRP A 22 2.49 1.19 4.47
N ALA A 23 1.27 0.91 4.94
CA ALA A 23 0.47 -0.21 4.46
C ALA A 23 0.16 -0.09 2.96
N PHE A 24 -0.20 1.11 2.50
CA PHE A 24 -0.39 1.41 1.08
C PHE A 24 0.89 1.18 0.27
N ALA A 25 2.02 1.74 0.72
CA ALA A 25 3.30 1.58 0.05
C ALA A 25 3.71 0.09 -0.06
N ALA A 26 3.59 -0.65 1.04
CA ALA A 26 3.88 -2.08 1.06
C ALA A 26 2.96 -2.86 0.10
N CYS A 27 1.67 -2.56 0.07
CA CYS A 27 0.72 -3.22 -0.84
C CYS A 27 1.07 -2.96 -2.31
N ILE A 28 1.43 -1.72 -2.67
CA ILE A 28 1.83 -1.39 -4.04
C ILE A 28 3.13 -2.08 -4.44
N VAL A 29 4.13 -2.14 -3.55
CA VAL A 29 5.39 -2.82 -3.84
C VAL A 29 5.15 -4.31 -4.10
N VAL A 30 4.36 -4.97 -3.25
CA VAL A 30 4.03 -6.40 -3.42
C VAL A 30 3.17 -6.62 -4.68
N PHE A 31 2.22 -5.74 -4.96
CA PHE A 31 1.45 -5.77 -6.21
C PHE A 31 2.36 -5.69 -7.44
N ALA A 32 3.23 -4.69 -7.51
CA ALA A 32 4.13 -4.48 -8.64
C ALA A 32 5.11 -5.65 -8.81
N ALA A 33 5.67 -6.16 -7.72
CA ALA A 33 6.57 -7.32 -7.74
C ALA A 33 5.87 -8.57 -8.31
N ASN A 34 4.65 -8.87 -7.83
CA ASN A 34 3.88 -10.01 -8.33
C ASN A 34 3.47 -9.85 -9.81
N LEU A 35 3.11 -8.63 -10.22
CA LEU A 35 2.77 -8.34 -11.61
C LEU A 35 3.99 -8.53 -12.54
N LEU A 36 5.16 -8.02 -12.15
CA LEU A 36 6.41 -8.19 -12.88
C LEU A 36 6.83 -9.66 -12.95
N LEU A 37 6.67 -10.41 -11.86
CA LEU A 37 6.92 -11.85 -11.83
C LEU A 37 6.03 -12.60 -12.82
N ALA A 38 4.71 -12.34 -12.78
CA ALA A 38 3.72 -13.01 -13.61
C ALA A 38 3.83 -12.66 -15.11
N HIS A 39 4.18 -11.41 -15.40
CA HIS A 39 4.14 -10.85 -16.75
C HIS A 39 5.50 -10.87 -17.48
N ALA A 40 6.61 -10.65 -16.77
CA ALA A 40 7.94 -10.54 -17.37
C ALA A 40 8.88 -11.69 -16.97
N MET A 41 9.05 -11.97 -15.67
CA MET A 41 10.07 -12.93 -15.23
C MET A 41 9.74 -14.38 -15.58
N ILE A 42 8.55 -14.88 -15.21
CA ILE A 42 8.15 -16.27 -15.49
C ILE A 42 8.21 -16.60 -17.00
N PRO A 43 7.60 -15.80 -17.91
CA PRO A 43 7.68 -16.12 -19.33
C PRO A 43 9.12 -16.04 -19.88
N SER A 44 9.93 -15.10 -19.39
CA SER A 44 11.35 -15.00 -19.77
C SER A 44 12.13 -16.25 -19.38
N LEU A 45 12.00 -16.73 -18.14
CA LEU A 45 12.70 -17.92 -17.62
C LEU A 45 12.21 -19.24 -18.23
N VAL A 46 10.94 -19.31 -18.63
CA VAL A 46 10.41 -20.48 -19.36
C VAL A 46 10.93 -20.49 -20.80
N SER A 47 11.05 -19.32 -21.45
CA SER A 47 11.62 -19.18 -22.79
C SER A 47 13.09 -19.64 -22.85
N THR A 48 13.89 -19.30 -21.83
CA THR A 48 15.29 -19.73 -21.71
C THR A 48 15.46 -21.19 -21.25
N ARG A 49 14.36 -21.95 -21.07
CA ARG A 49 14.33 -23.33 -20.55
C ARG A 49 14.95 -23.51 -19.17
N GLN A 50 15.14 -22.43 -18.41
CA GLN A 50 15.63 -22.49 -17.03
C GLN A 50 14.56 -22.95 -16.06
N LEU A 51 13.27 -22.83 -16.43
CA LEU A 51 12.14 -23.34 -15.66
C LEU A 51 11.23 -24.24 -16.53
N PRO A 52 10.68 -25.33 -15.96
CA PRO A 52 9.74 -26.19 -16.68
C PRO A 52 8.42 -25.47 -16.97
N GLN A 53 7.79 -25.79 -18.11
CA GLN A 53 6.54 -25.14 -18.55
C GLN A 53 5.38 -25.23 -17.54
N ARG A 54 5.45 -26.18 -16.59
CA ARG A 54 4.48 -26.29 -15.48
C ARG A 54 4.42 -25.02 -14.62
N VAL A 55 5.51 -24.24 -14.53
CA VAL A 55 5.56 -22.98 -13.78
C VAL A 55 4.67 -21.89 -14.40
N MET A 56 4.34 -21.99 -15.70
CA MET A 56 3.37 -21.07 -16.32
C MET A 56 1.98 -21.16 -15.67
N ARG A 57 1.64 -22.27 -15.01
CA ARG A 57 0.38 -22.45 -14.28
C ARG A 57 0.30 -21.62 -13.00
N VAL A 58 1.42 -21.10 -12.50
CA VAL A 58 1.48 -20.22 -11.31
C VAL A 58 1.09 -18.78 -11.66
N ARG A 59 1.15 -18.39 -12.95
CA ARG A 59 0.76 -17.04 -13.42
C ARG A 59 -0.64 -16.59 -12.97
N PRO A 60 -1.73 -17.38 -13.15
CA PRO A 60 -3.05 -16.97 -12.69
C PRO A 60 -3.09 -16.77 -11.17
N VAL A 61 -2.38 -17.58 -10.39
CA VAL A 61 -2.30 -17.41 -8.92
C VAL A 61 -1.62 -16.10 -8.57
N LEU A 62 -0.52 -15.74 -9.24
CA LEU A 62 0.16 -14.46 -9.03
C LEU A 62 -0.71 -13.26 -9.42
N TYR A 63 -1.52 -13.38 -10.47
CA TYR A 63 -2.49 -12.34 -10.83
C TYR A 63 -3.59 -12.19 -9.78
N VAL A 64 -4.11 -13.28 -9.21
CA VAL A 64 -5.08 -13.23 -8.11
C VAL A 64 -4.48 -12.58 -6.87
N ILE A 65 -3.25 -12.95 -6.49
CA ILE A 65 -2.53 -12.33 -5.37
C ILE A 65 -2.34 -10.83 -5.65
N SER A 66 -1.91 -10.47 -6.86
CA SER A 66 -1.76 -9.06 -7.27
C SER A 66 -3.08 -8.30 -7.11
N LEU A 67 -4.20 -8.88 -7.55
CA LEU A 67 -5.51 -8.25 -7.41
C LEU A 67 -5.90 -8.03 -5.95
N ILE A 68 -5.63 -9.00 -5.06
CA ILE A 68 -5.88 -8.86 -3.62
C ILE A 68 -5.06 -7.70 -3.04
N PHE A 69 -3.77 -7.61 -3.38
CA PHE A 69 -2.92 -6.52 -2.93
C PHE A 69 -3.32 -5.16 -3.51
N LEU A 70 -3.86 -5.13 -4.74
CA LEU A 70 -4.41 -3.93 -5.34
C LEU A 70 -5.64 -3.43 -4.56
N VAL A 71 -6.56 -4.32 -4.19
CA VAL A 71 -7.71 -3.98 -3.34
C VAL A 71 -7.24 -3.49 -1.97
N GLY A 72 -6.24 -4.14 -1.36
CA GLY A 72 -5.62 -3.69 -0.12
C GLY A 72 -4.99 -2.30 -0.21
N ALA A 73 -4.35 -1.99 -1.34
CA ALA A 73 -3.82 -0.66 -1.62
C ALA A 73 -4.95 0.38 -1.72
N ILE A 74 -6.02 0.10 -2.47
CA ILE A 74 -7.17 1.02 -2.58
C ILE A 74 -7.79 1.26 -1.20
N PHE A 75 -7.96 0.22 -0.39
CA PHE A 75 -8.48 0.35 0.97
C PHE A 75 -7.57 1.20 1.86
N SER A 76 -6.26 0.96 1.81
CA SER A 76 -5.28 1.76 2.57
C SER A 76 -5.30 3.23 2.14
N LEU A 77 -5.41 3.50 0.82
CA LEU A 77 -5.52 4.85 0.28
C LEU A 77 -6.79 5.56 0.78
N ALA A 78 -7.94 4.88 0.82
CA ALA A 78 -9.17 5.44 1.36
C ALA A 78 -9.03 5.84 2.85
N ASN A 79 -8.33 5.02 3.65
CA ASN A 79 -8.06 5.33 5.06
C ASN A 79 -7.12 6.54 5.23
N ILE A 80 -6.13 6.71 4.34
CA ILE A 80 -5.27 7.90 4.32
C ILE A 80 -6.10 9.15 4.05
N VAL A 81 -6.96 9.12 3.02
CA VAL A 81 -7.82 10.26 2.67
C VAL A 81 -8.77 10.63 3.81
N GLY A 82 -9.37 9.64 4.48
CA GLY A 82 -10.19 9.87 5.66
C GLY A 82 -9.41 10.42 6.86
N SER A 83 -8.12 10.12 6.97
CA SER A 83 -7.25 10.72 8.00
C SER A 83 -6.90 12.18 7.67
N LEU A 84 -6.77 12.53 6.39
CA LEU A 84 -6.48 13.90 5.94
C LEU A 84 -7.63 14.87 6.21
N SER A 85 -8.88 14.45 6.08
CA SER A 85 -10.02 15.34 6.39
C SER A 85 -10.05 15.79 7.85
N VAL A 86 -9.59 14.93 8.78
CA VAL A 86 -9.46 15.27 10.20
C VAL A 86 -8.32 16.26 10.43
N LEU A 87 -7.24 16.16 9.67
CA LEU A 87 -6.13 17.12 9.74
C LEU A 87 -6.54 18.52 9.24
N PHE A 88 -7.41 18.61 8.23
CA PHE A 88 -7.94 19.91 7.78
C PHE A 88 -8.82 20.57 8.86
N ASP A 89 -9.68 19.79 9.52
CA ASP A 89 -10.49 20.26 10.67
C ASP A 89 -9.62 20.77 11.83
N LEU A 90 -8.50 20.09 12.11
CA LEU A 90 -7.53 20.50 13.12
C LEU A 90 -6.74 21.76 12.71
N TYR A 91 -6.35 21.87 11.44
CA TYR A 91 -5.61 23.02 10.93
C TYR A 91 -6.44 24.31 11.02
N GLU A 92 -7.72 24.25 10.67
CA GLU A 92 -8.64 25.39 10.78
C GLU A 92 -8.77 25.88 12.23
N LYS A 93 -8.71 24.95 13.21
CA LYS A 93 -8.79 25.26 14.64
C LYS A 93 -7.50 25.84 15.26
N VAL A 94 -6.34 25.63 14.65
CA VAL A 94 -5.04 26.16 15.13
C VAL A 94 -4.77 27.57 14.61
N TRP A 95 -5.34 27.92 13.46
CA TRP A 95 -5.10 29.21 12.79
C TRP A 95 -6.24 30.25 12.98
N ILE A 96 -7.28 29.92 13.75
CA ILE A 96 -8.34 30.82 14.21
C ILE A 96 -8.27 30.92 15.74
#